data_AF-A0A0L0GQ29-F1
#
_entry.id   AF-A0A0L0GQ29-F1
#
_cell.length_a   1.000
_cell.length_b   1.000
_cell.length_c   1.000
_cell.angle_alpha   90.00
_cell.angle_beta   90.00
_cell.angle_gamma   90.00
#
_symmetry.space_group_name_H-M   'P 1'
#
loop_
_entity.id
_entity.type
_entity.pdbx_description
1 polymer ?
#
loop_
_entity_poly.entity_id
_entity_poly.type
_entity_poly.pdbx_seq_one_letter_code
_entity_poly.pdbx_strand_id
1 'polypeptide(L)'
;MKEQFTTTVKVKGKGDSKARAFSDALNHVQAAVMKSSPHILLRIEPQDVQVVHAREAVRKEAFLFFFLRRERRSYSVELDVTVNVTAINLDRVDFVTQR
;
A
#
# COMPACT_ATOMS: atom_id res chain seq x y z
N MET A 1 17.90 12.91 16.27
CA MET A 1 17.44 11.76 17.09
C MET A 1 16.46 10.93 16.28
N LYS A 2 16.46 9.60 16.42
CA LYS A 2 15.51 8.71 15.71
C LYS A 2 14.18 8.70 16.45
N GLU A 3 13.07 8.85 15.74
CA GLU A 3 11.73 8.80 16.32
C GLU A 3 10.99 7.58 15.76
N GLN A 4 10.23 6.91 16.62
CA GLN A 4 9.37 5.78 16.24
C GLN A 4 7.93 6.17 16.54
N PHE A 5 7.05 6.00 15.56
CA PHE A 5 5.62 6.21 15.77
C PHE A 5 4.81 5.17 15.01
N THR A 6 3.69 4.78 15.62
CA THR A 6 2.73 3.85 15.02
C THR A 6 1.64 4.66 14.33
N THR A 7 1.34 4.32 13.07
CA THR A 7 0.25 4.94 12.33
C THR A 7 -0.54 3.89 11.55
N THR A 8 -1.84 4.10 11.41
CA THR A 8 -2.72 3.22 10.63
C THR A 8 -3.07 3.92 9.34
N VAL A 9 -2.79 3.27 8.21
CA VAL A 9 -3.08 3.78 6.87
C VAL A 9 -4.08 2.89 6.15
N LYS A 10 -5.08 3.52 5.52
CA LYS A 10 -6.04 2.84 4.66
C LYS A 10 -5.50 2.82 3.23
N VAL A 11 -5.31 1.62 2.68
CA VAL A 11 -4.81 1.42 1.32
C VAL A 11 -5.77 0.58 0.50
N LYS A 12 -5.77 0.80 -0.82
CA LYS A 12 -6.57 0.03 -1.76
C LYS A 12 -5.64 -0.64 -2.77
N GLY A 13 -5.94 -1.88 -3.13
CA GLY A 13 -5.20 -2.60 -4.17
C GLY A 13 -6.12 -3.34 -5.10
N LYS A 14 -5.65 -3.56 -6.33
CA LYS A 14 -6.38 -4.26 -7.38
C LYS A 14 -5.49 -5.28 -8.07
N GLY A 15 -6.08 -6.36 -8.55
CA GLY A 15 -5.35 -7.41 -9.25
C GLY A 15 -6.26 -8.35 -10.02
N ASP A 16 -5.66 -9.12 -10.91
CA ASP A 16 -6.30 -10.26 -11.61
C ASP A 16 -6.33 -11.53 -10.76
N SER A 17 -5.56 -11.56 -9.68
CA SER A 17 -5.57 -12.60 -8.64
C SER A 17 -5.61 -11.95 -7.24
N LYS A 18 -6.04 -12.74 -6.24
CA LYS A 18 -6.05 -12.31 -4.84
C LYS A 18 -4.67 -11.82 -4.40
N ALA A 19 -3.63 -12.64 -4.59
CA ALA A 19 -2.26 -12.30 -4.22
C ALA A 19 -1.77 -11.00 -4.86
N ARG A 20 -2.10 -10.77 -6.14
CA ARG A 20 -1.72 -9.55 -6.84
C ARG A 20 -2.44 -8.32 -6.29
N ALA A 21 -3.73 -8.42 -5.95
CA ALA A 21 -4.47 -7.33 -5.32
C ALA A 21 -3.93 -6.95 -3.94
N PHE A 22 -3.53 -7.94 -3.13
CA PHE A 22 -2.89 -7.69 -1.83
C PHE A 22 -1.50 -7.06 -1.98
N SER A 23 -0.67 -7.58 -2.90
CA SER A 23 0.67 -7.03 -3.15
C SER A 23 0.60 -5.57 -3.64
N ASP A 24 -0.35 -5.29 -4.52
CA ASP A 24 -0.62 -3.93 -5.00
C ASP A 24 -1.00 -3.00 -3.84
N ALA A 25 -1.91 -3.42 -2.95
CA ALA A 25 -2.29 -2.64 -1.77
C ALA A 25 -1.10 -2.36 -0.84
N LEU A 26 -0.25 -3.36 -0.57
CA LEU A 26 0.93 -3.19 0.29
C LEU A 26 1.97 -2.24 -0.31
N ASN A 27 2.16 -2.24 -1.63
CA ASN A 27 3.03 -1.27 -2.30
C ASN A 27 2.57 0.17 -2.08
N HIS A 28 1.26 0.39 -1.96
CA HIS A 28 0.72 1.72 -1.67
C HIS A 28 0.90 2.17 -0.22
N VAL A 29 1.23 1.26 0.72
CA VAL A 29 1.46 1.61 2.14
C VAL A 29 2.62 2.57 2.29
N GLN A 30 3.75 2.33 1.62
CA GLN A 30 4.92 3.21 1.71
C GLN A 30 4.56 4.64 1.29
N ALA A 31 3.92 4.80 0.14
CA ALA A 31 3.50 6.11 -0.37
C ALA A 31 2.45 6.77 0.54
N ALA A 32 1.54 6.01 1.14
CA ALA A 32 0.54 6.53 2.07
C ALA A 32 1.20 7.07 3.35
N VAL A 33 2.18 6.35 3.89
CA VAL A 33 2.92 6.77 5.09
C VAL A 33 3.75 8.03 4.81
N MET A 34 4.42 8.10 3.65
CA MET A 34 5.16 9.30 3.23
C MET A 34 4.28 10.55 3.12
N LYS A 35 3.02 10.42 2.68
CA LYS A 35 2.09 11.56 2.62
C LYS A 35 1.67 12.05 4.01
N SER A 36 1.64 11.14 5.00
CA SER A 36 1.19 11.45 6.36
C SER A 36 2.26 12.08 7.25
N SER A 37 3.54 12.06 6.85
CA SER A 37 4.65 12.51 7.70
C SER A 37 5.71 13.28 6.91
N PRO A 38 6.12 14.49 7.36
CA PRO A 38 7.18 15.27 6.72
C PRO A 38 8.60 14.75 7.03
N HIS A 39 8.72 13.68 7.84
CA HIS A 39 10.00 13.17 8.31
C HIS A 39 10.65 12.22 7.29
N ILE A 40 11.99 12.12 7.31
CA ILE A 40 12.70 11.12 6.49
C ILE A 40 12.47 9.73 7.08
N LEU A 41 11.77 8.88 6.34
CA LEU A 41 11.45 7.51 6.77
C LEU A 41 12.65 6.59 6.55
N LEU A 42 13.10 5.92 7.62
CA LEU A 42 14.21 4.96 7.57
C LEU A 42 13.71 3.51 7.42
N ARG A 43 12.61 3.19 8.10
CA ARG A 43 12.03 1.84 8.14
C ARG A 43 10.53 1.93 8.33
N ILE A 44 9.79 1.19 7.51
CA ILE A 44 8.35 0.99 7.64
C ILE A 44 8.15 -0.50 7.84
N GLU A 45 7.59 -0.88 8.98
CA GLU A 45 7.32 -2.27 9.32
C GLU A 45 5.81 -2.44 9.52
N PRO A 46 5.13 -3.25 8.70
CA PRO A 46 3.73 -3.58 8.94
C PRO A 46 3.63 -4.46 10.19
N GLN A 47 2.87 -4.01 11.19
CA GLN A 47 2.60 -4.77 12.42
C GLN A 47 1.31 -5.56 12.31
N ASP A 48 0.26 -4.94 11.76
CA ASP A 48 -1.03 -5.57 11.57
C ASP A 48 -1.64 -5.17 10.22
N VAL A 49 -2.39 -6.11 9.62
CA VAL A 49 -3.08 -5.93 8.34
C VAL A 49 -4.51 -6.43 8.49
N GLN A 50 -5.47 -5.51 8.43
CA GLN A 50 -6.89 -5.82 8.50
C GLN A 50 -7.56 -5.62 7.15
N VAL A 51 -8.33 -6.61 6.72
CA VAL A 51 -9.12 -6.52 5.48
C VAL A 51 -10.45 -5.89 5.79
N VAL A 52 -10.65 -4.64 5.36
CA VAL A 52 -11.92 -3.93 5.51
C VAL A 52 -12.91 -4.42 4.45
N HIS A 53 -12.47 -4.48 3.20
CA HIS A 53 -13.30 -4.92 2.08
C HIS A 53 -12.50 -5.79 1.11
N ALA A 54 -13.11 -6.90 0.67
CA ALA A 54 -12.61 -7.73 -0.42
C ALA A 54 -13.74 -7.95 -1.43
N ARG A 55 -13.52 -7.51 -2.68
CA ARG A 55 -14.50 -7.63 -3.77
C ARG A 55 -13.91 -8.46 -4.91
N GLU A 56 -14.69 -9.41 -5.40
CA GLU A 56 -14.41 -10.16 -6.62
C GLU A 56 -15.43 -9.76 -7.68
N ALA A 57 -14.94 -9.38 -8.86
CA ALA A 57 -15.76 -9.11 -10.02
C ALA A 57 -15.41 -10.10 -11.13
N VAL A 58 -16.41 -10.80 -11.63
CA VAL A 58 -16.26 -11.75 -12.73
C VAL A 58 -16.96 -11.15 -13.96
N ARG A 59 -16.19 -10.90 -15.02
CA ARG A 59 -16.74 -10.44 -16.31
C ARG A 59 -16.52 -11.53 -17.35
N LYS A 60 -17.61 -11.89 -18.03
CA LYS A 60 -17.55 -12.80 -19.18
C LYS A 60 -17.41 -11.97 -20.44
N GLU A 61 -16.25 -12.04 -21.07
CA GLU A 61 -16.00 -11.42 -22.36
C GLU A 61 -16.27 -12.46 -23.46
N ALA A 62 -17.09 -12.10 -24.44
CA ALA A 62 -17.28 -12.91 -25.64
C ALA A 62 -16.28 -12.41 -26.69
N PHE A 63 -15.17 -13.13 -26.87
CA PHE A 63 -14.24 -12.83 -27.96
C PHE A 63 -14.63 -13.68 -29.18
N LEU A 64 -14.69 -13.03 -30.35
CA LEU A 64 -15.00 -13.54 -31.70
C LEU A 64 -15.90 -14.81 -31.79
N PHE A 65 -17.19 -14.60 -32.07
CA PHE A 65 -18.15 -15.60 -32.58
C PHE A 65 -18.34 -16.89 -31.77
N PHE A 66 -18.71 -16.80 -30.49
CA PHE A 66 -19.10 -17.92 -29.61
C PHE A 66 -17.98 -18.87 -29.16
N PHE A 67 -16.78 -18.84 -29.76
CA PHE A 67 -15.74 -19.84 -29.50
C PHE A 67 -14.74 -19.48 -28.39
N LEU A 68 -14.56 -18.19 -28.04
CA LEU A 68 -13.57 -17.76 -27.04
C LEU A 68 -14.24 -17.02 -25.88
N ARG A 69 -14.99 -17.75 -25.07
CA ARG A 69 -15.52 -17.25 -23.79
C ARG A 69 -14.38 -17.17 -22.77
N ARG A 70 -13.87 -15.97 -22.50
CA ARG A 70 -12.90 -15.75 -21.41
C ARG A 70 -13.61 -15.17 -20.20
N GLU A 71 -13.49 -15.85 -19.07
CA GLU A 71 -13.89 -15.28 -17.78
C GLU A 71 -12.72 -14.48 -17.22
N ARG A 72 -12.86 -13.16 -17.17
CA ARG A 72 -11.88 -12.27 -16.54
C ARG A 72 -12.33 -12.00 -15.11
N ARG A 73 -11.52 -12.46 -14.15
CA ARG A 73 -11.69 -12.16 -12.74
C ARG A 73 -10.85 -10.94 -12.39
N SER A 74 -11.41 -10.05 -11.60
CA SER A 74 -10.69 -8.95 -10.97
C SER A 74 -11.00 -8.94 -9.49
N TYR A 75 -9.97 -8.66 -8.70
CA TYR A 75 -10.00 -8.59 -7.26
C TYR A 75 -9.67 -7.17 -6.84
N SER A 76 -10.43 -6.62 -5.91
CA SER A 76 -10.15 -5.35 -5.28
C SER A 76 -10.20 -5.53 -3.78
N VAL A 77 -9.18 -5.03 -3.09
CA VAL A 77 -9.08 -5.09 -1.63
C VAL A 77 -8.91 -3.69 -1.05
N GLU A 78 -9.50 -3.46 0.11
CA GLU A 78 -9.25 -2.30 0.96
C GLU A 78 -8.72 -2.82 2.30
N LEU A 79 -7.52 -2.37 2.66
CA LEU A 79 -6.79 -2.82 3.84
C LEU A 79 -6.55 -1.63 4.76
N ASP A 80 -6.75 -1.84 6.06
CA ASP A 80 -6.23 -0.97 7.11
C ASP A 80 -4.93 -1.62 7.62
N VAL A 81 -3.82 -0.92 7.42
CA VAL A 81 -2.49 -1.41 7.75
C VAL A 81 -1.91 -0.55 8.87
N THR A 82 -1.63 -1.18 10.00
CA THR A 82 -0.92 -0.54 11.10
C THR A 82 0.57 -0.73 10.88
N VAL A 83 1.28 0.37 10.71
CA VAL A 83 2.73 0.38 10.49
C VAL A 83 3.45 1.03 11.67
N ASN A 84 4.59 0.45 12.02
CA ASN A 84 5.58 1.13 12.84
C ASN A 84 6.58 1.82 11.91
N VAL A 85 6.75 3.12 12.11
CA VAL A 85 7.58 3.97 11.26
C VAL A 85 8.72 4.51 12.09
N THR A 86 9.95 4.23 11.66
CA THR A 86 11.15 4.88 12.21
C THR A 86 11.54 6.02 11.27
N ALA A 87 11.61 7.23 11.78
CA ALA A 87 11.96 8.41 11.01
C ALA A 87 13.06 9.25 11.67
N ILE A 88 13.74 10.08 10.88
CA ILE A 88 14.65 11.12 11.36
C ILE A 88 13.93 12.47 11.24
N ASN A 89 13.93 13.21 12.34
CA ASN A 89 13.54 14.60 12.35
C ASN A 89 14.68 15.48 11.82
N LEU A 90 14.43 16.13 10.67
CA LEU A 90 15.37 17.01 9.97
C LEU A 90 15.61 18.32 10.71
N ASP A 91 14.66 18.79 11.51
CA ASP A 91 14.78 20.05 12.27
C ASP A 91 15.84 19.96 13.37
N ARG A 92 16.28 18.73 13.69
CA ARG A 92 17.34 18.45 14.66
C ARG A 92 18.66 18.05 14.01
N VAL A 93 18.82 18.26 12.71
CA VAL A 93 20.09 18.00 11.99
C VAL A 93 20.82 19.32 11.81
N ASP A 94 21.91 19.49 12.54
CA ASP A 94 22.76 20.68 12.42
C ASP A 94 23.60 20.59 11.14
N PHE A 95 23.21 21.34 10.12
CA PHE A 95 24.00 21.49 8.91
C PHE A 95 25.09 22.53 9.14
N VAL A 96 26.35 22.09 9.11
CA VAL A 96 27.50 23.01 9.14
C VAL A 96 27.83 23.47 7.72
N THR A 97 27.78 24.78 7.49
CA THR A 97 28.17 25.39 6.22
C THR A 97 29.69 25.36 6.09
N GLN A 98 30.21 24.55 5.16
CA GLN A 98 31.63 24.58 4.82
C GLN A 98 31.87 25.70 3.80
N ARG A 99 32.81 26.59 4.10
CA ARG A 99 33.18 27.76 3.30
C ARG A 99 34.38 27.45 2.42
#